data_AF-A0A672R4H8-F1
#
_entry.id   AF-A0A672R4H8-F1
#
_cell.length_a   1.000
_cell.length_b   1.000
_cell.length_c   1.000
_cell.angle_alpha   90.00
_cell.angle_beta   90.00
_cell.angle_gamma   90.00
#
_symmetry.space_group_name_H-M   'P 1'
#
loop_
_entity.id
_entity.type
_entity.pdbx_description
1 polymer ?
#
loop_
_entity_poly.entity_id
_entity_poly.type
_entity_poly.pdbx_seq_one_letter_code
_entity_poly.pdbx_strand_id
1 'polypeptide(L)'
;MAGRRVECLWKRHVVEQLKQRDRVQRQAFEEIIHQYNRLLEKSDLQVVFSERLQTEKYEQQNRHDLSPGVEGGRIESLQQEMAQMRIKHQEELTELHKKRGELAQSVIELNNQIQQKDKEIQSNEAKMLEYQQQISHLKGECRELCNSLADLERANQTLRDEYDALQITFSALEEKLRKTTEDNQELVTRWMAEKAQEANKLNAENEKDSRRRQAKLQKELADAAKEPLPIEPDDDIEVLTEDAGKGTGETSPSRQISRTPSRRVSQPPPPAGLLDSISNIFGRRRSVNSFGSSPESAEVPSACADVRVPSTALHIFDAHDGEVNAVRFSPGSRLLATGGMDRRVKLWEVISGRCEPKGALTGSNAGITSIEFDSAGSYLLAASNDFASRIWTVDDYRLRHTLTGHSGKVLSARFLLDNSRIVSGSYDRTLKLWDLRSKVCMKTVFAGSSCNDIVCTEQCVMSGHFDKKVRFWDIRAESIVHELELLGRVTSLDLNHDRTELLSCSRDDLVKIIDLRSNAVRQTFECVAHTFSLYIIVYLLCIALWYSNLKCIEISCLYYSGLSAVLKVSSVVQTSPGSRSVLMGGMWRPVLQTAFCTFGTF
;
A
#
# COMPACT_ATOMS: atom_id res chain seq x y z
N MET A 1 32.12 57.51 -27.66
CA MET A 1 33.31 56.73 -27.24
C MET A 1 32.91 55.66 -26.22
N ALA A 2 32.41 54.48 -26.64
CA ALA A 2 31.88 53.46 -25.72
C ALA A 2 32.61 52.10 -25.79
N GLY A 3 32.69 51.48 -26.98
CA GLY A 3 33.19 50.10 -27.14
C GLY A 3 34.57 49.82 -26.53
N ARG A 4 35.56 50.72 -26.73
CA ARG A 4 36.94 50.55 -26.23
C ARG A 4 37.10 50.54 -24.69
N ARG A 5 36.05 50.71 -23.90
CA ARG A 5 36.12 50.56 -22.42
C ARG A 5 35.82 49.14 -21.94
N VAL A 6 35.08 48.33 -22.69
CA VAL A 6 34.65 46.99 -22.26
C VAL A 6 35.75 45.94 -22.47
N GLU A 7 36.47 46.00 -23.59
CA GLU A 7 37.57 45.07 -23.93
C GLU A 7 38.73 45.06 -22.91
N CYS A 8 38.86 46.11 -22.11
CA CYS A 8 39.90 46.24 -21.10
C CYS A 8 39.56 45.57 -19.76
N LEU A 9 38.28 45.31 -19.45
CA LEU A 9 37.88 44.79 -18.14
C LEU A 9 38.25 43.31 -17.98
N TRP A 10 37.92 42.46 -18.95
CA TRP A 10 38.25 41.03 -18.89
C TRP A 10 39.77 40.81 -18.96
N LYS A 11 40.49 41.56 -19.81
CA LYS A 11 41.97 41.50 -19.89
C LYS A 11 42.62 41.88 -18.56
N ARG A 12 42.12 42.95 -17.91
CA ARG A 12 42.61 43.37 -16.58
C ARG A 12 42.31 42.31 -15.52
N HIS A 13 41.09 41.76 -15.48
CA HIS A 13 40.72 40.69 -14.56
C HIS A 13 41.60 39.44 -14.73
N VAL A 14 41.83 38.98 -15.97
CA VAL A 14 42.72 37.83 -16.25
C VAL A 14 44.17 38.13 -15.81
N VAL A 15 44.67 39.35 -16.01
CA VAL A 15 45.99 39.76 -15.51
C VAL A 15 46.03 39.83 -13.97
N GLU A 16 44.96 40.28 -13.32
CA GLU A 16 44.83 40.25 -11.84
C GLU A 16 44.86 38.81 -11.31
N GLN A 17 44.09 37.91 -11.91
CA GLN A 17 44.03 36.49 -11.53
C GLN A 17 45.36 35.76 -11.77
N LEU A 18 46.02 36.02 -12.91
CA LEU A 18 47.35 35.46 -13.19
C LEU A 18 48.40 35.98 -12.20
N LYS A 19 48.42 37.29 -11.90
CA LYS A 19 49.29 37.85 -10.86
C LYS A 19 49.02 37.23 -9.49
N GLN A 20 47.75 37.04 -9.12
CA GLN A 20 47.39 36.46 -7.83
C GLN A 20 47.79 34.98 -7.75
N ARG A 21 47.56 34.20 -8.81
CA ARG A 21 48.02 32.82 -8.93
C ARG A 21 49.54 32.73 -8.82
N ASP A 22 50.26 33.53 -9.61
CA ASP A 22 51.73 33.52 -9.64
C ASP A 22 52.31 33.97 -8.29
N ARG A 23 51.64 34.89 -7.58
CA ARG A 23 52.02 35.31 -6.22
C ARG A 23 51.83 34.19 -5.21
N VAL A 24 50.69 33.50 -5.21
CA VAL A 24 50.39 32.36 -4.32
C VAL A 24 51.32 31.18 -4.62
N GLN A 25 51.54 30.86 -5.90
CA GLN A 25 52.47 29.80 -6.31
C GLN A 25 53.92 30.14 -5.94
N ARG A 26 54.37 31.37 -6.19
CA ARG A 26 55.72 31.82 -5.80
C ARG A 26 55.93 31.78 -4.29
N GLN A 27 54.91 32.15 -3.50
CA GLN A 27 54.99 32.12 -2.03
C GLN A 27 55.26 30.71 -1.49
N ALA A 28 54.69 29.67 -2.10
CA ALA A 28 54.97 28.26 -1.76
C ALA A 28 56.41 27.80 -2.07
N PHE A 29 57.14 28.53 -2.92
CA PHE A 29 58.55 28.27 -3.25
C PHE A 29 59.51 29.35 -2.72
N GLU A 30 59.03 30.34 -1.95
CA GLU A 30 59.82 31.51 -1.58
C GLU A 30 60.98 31.15 -0.63
N GLU A 31 60.76 30.24 0.32
CA GLU A 31 61.83 29.66 1.14
C GLU A 31 62.82 28.85 0.30
N ILE A 32 62.34 28.05 -0.66
CA ILE A 32 63.19 27.20 -1.52
C ILE A 32 64.09 28.09 -2.40
N ILE A 33 63.55 29.17 -2.98
CA ILE A 33 64.31 30.16 -3.75
C ILE A 33 65.34 30.85 -2.84
N HIS A 34 64.98 31.20 -1.61
CA HIS A 34 65.90 31.82 -0.65
C HIS A 34 67.06 30.87 -0.27
N GLN A 35 66.77 29.61 0.07
CA GLN A 35 67.83 28.62 0.37
C GLN A 35 68.68 28.29 -0.87
N TYR A 36 68.08 28.23 -2.06
CA TYR A 36 68.80 28.00 -3.32
C TYR A 36 69.78 29.13 -3.62
N ASN A 37 69.35 30.39 -3.55
CA ASN A 37 70.22 31.55 -3.75
C ASN A 37 71.35 31.57 -2.70
N ARG A 38 71.03 31.30 -1.43
CA ARG A 38 72.02 31.21 -0.34
C ARG A 38 73.00 30.05 -0.50
N LEU A 39 72.64 29.00 -1.24
CA LEU A 39 73.52 27.89 -1.60
C LEU A 39 74.37 28.20 -2.84
N LEU A 40 73.82 28.97 -3.79
CA LEU A 40 74.55 29.53 -4.93
C LEU A 40 75.64 30.52 -4.46
N GLU A 41 75.29 31.49 -3.61
CA GLU A 41 76.23 32.42 -2.97
C GLU A 41 77.37 31.69 -2.23
N LYS A 42 77.07 30.57 -1.57
CA LYS A 42 78.07 29.72 -0.92
C LYS A 42 78.94 28.96 -1.92
N SER A 43 78.38 28.50 -3.04
CA SER A 43 79.13 27.87 -4.13
C SER A 43 80.09 28.87 -4.78
N ASP A 44 79.63 30.08 -5.07
CA ASP A 44 80.44 31.14 -5.67
C ASP A 44 81.57 31.57 -4.71
N LEU A 45 81.27 31.73 -3.41
CA LEU A 45 82.28 31.93 -2.38
C LEU A 45 83.28 30.76 -2.32
N GLN A 46 82.83 29.51 -2.44
CA GLN A 46 83.69 28.32 -2.42
C GLN A 46 84.61 28.25 -3.65
N VAL A 47 84.15 28.72 -4.82
CA VAL A 47 85.00 28.91 -6.02
C VAL A 47 86.06 29.97 -5.74
N VAL A 48 85.68 31.16 -5.25
CA VAL A 48 86.63 32.25 -4.91
C VAL A 48 87.66 31.83 -3.85
N PHE A 49 87.25 31.05 -2.83
CA PHE A 49 88.18 30.47 -1.85
C PHE A 49 89.11 29.42 -2.48
N SER A 50 88.63 28.63 -3.43
CA SER A 50 89.44 27.64 -4.15
C SER A 50 90.47 28.31 -5.08
N GLU A 51 90.08 29.38 -5.78
CA GLU A 51 90.99 30.20 -6.60
C GLU A 51 92.05 30.90 -5.73
N ARG A 52 91.67 31.42 -4.55
CA ARG A 52 92.63 31.93 -3.55
C ARG A 52 93.60 30.86 -3.06
N LEU A 53 93.12 29.67 -2.70
CA LEU A 53 93.98 28.56 -2.27
C LEU A 53 94.89 28.04 -3.40
N GLN A 54 94.51 28.20 -4.67
CA GLN A 54 95.38 27.91 -5.81
C GLN A 54 96.42 29.02 -6.02
N THR A 55 96.07 30.29 -5.88
CA THR A 55 97.04 31.40 -5.95
C THR A 55 98.02 31.41 -4.76
N GLU A 56 97.57 31.17 -3.53
CA GLU A 56 98.45 31.01 -2.36
C GLU A 56 99.40 29.83 -2.53
N LYS A 57 98.96 28.70 -3.11
CA LYS A 57 99.86 27.59 -3.45
C LYS A 57 100.89 27.99 -4.51
N TYR A 58 100.49 28.74 -5.53
CA TYR A 58 101.40 29.22 -6.56
C TYR A 58 102.44 30.21 -5.99
N GLU A 59 102.03 31.10 -5.08
CA GLU A 59 102.94 32.01 -4.37
C GLU A 59 103.86 31.29 -3.38
N GLN A 60 103.37 30.30 -2.64
CA GLN A 60 104.20 29.47 -1.75
C GLN A 60 105.24 28.66 -2.55
N GLN A 61 104.85 28.12 -3.70
CA GLN A 61 105.76 27.40 -4.58
C GLN A 61 106.79 28.33 -5.26
N ASN A 62 106.48 29.63 -5.42
CA ASN A 62 107.43 30.67 -5.83
C ASN A 62 108.25 31.28 -4.66
N ARG A 63 107.97 30.93 -3.40
CA ARG A 63 108.77 31.32 -2.22
C ARG A 63 109.74 30.25 -1.74
N HIS A 64 109.78 29.09 -2.39
CA HIS A 64 110.68 27.98 -2.01
C HIS A 64 112.12 28.14 -2.51
N ASP A 65 112.68 29.34 -2.35
CA ASP A 65 114.11 29.61 -2.50
C ASP A 65 114.53 30.71 -1.49
N LEU A 66 115.10 30.29 -0.34
CA LEU A 66 116.22 30.89 0.41
C LEU A 66 116.27 30.49 1.89
N SER A 67 117.37 29.80 2.26
CA SER A 67 118.03 29.74 3.59
C SER A 67 117.26 29.27 4.85
N PRO A 68 117.77 28.24 5.58
CA PRO A 68 117.21 27.81 6.87
C PRO A 68 117.78 28.56 8.08
N GLY A 69 116.98 28.74 9.14
CA GLY A 69 117.47 29.23 10.43
C GLY A 69 116.44 29.25 11.56
N VAL A 70 116.61 28.37 12.55
CA VAL A 70 116.02 28.40 13.92
C VAL A 70 114.49 28.46 14.02
N GLU A 71 113.82 27.34 14.39
CA GLU A 71 112.59 27.32 15.24
C GLU A 71 112.05 25.91 15.56
N GLY A 72 112.70 25.15 16.45
CA GLY A 72 112.26 23.78 16.81
C GLY A 72 110.85 23.71 17.41
N GLY A 73 110.61 24.40 18.53
CA GLY A 73 109.33 24.33 19.24
C GLY A 73 108.14 25.00 18.54
N ARG A 74 108.38 25.85 17.53
CA ARG A 74 107.31 26.47 16.74
C ARG A 74 106.79 25.54 15.65
N ILE A 75 107.65 24.68 15.10
CA ILE A 75 107.28 23.64 14.13
C ILE A 75 106.39 22.59 14.77
N GLU A 76 106.68 22.11 15.99
CA GLU A 76 105.80 21.18 16.72
C GLU A 76 104.42 21.81 16.99
N SER A 77 104.38 23.06 17.46
CA SER A 77 103.13 23.80 17.67
C SER A 77 102.29 23.89 16.38
N LEU A 78 102.91 24.28 15.27
CA LEU A 78 102.24 24.36 13.96
C LEU A 78 101.80 22.98 13.43
N GLN A 79 102.56 21.92 13.69
CA GLN A 79 102.16 20.56 13.31
C GLN A 79 100.95 20.07 14.12
N GLN A 80 100.89 20.37 15.41
CA GLN A 80 99.77 20.03 16.29
C GLN A 80 98.51 20.84 15.95
N GLU A 81 98.66 22.13 15.64
CA GLU A 81 97.58 23.01 15.16
C GLU A 81 97.04 22.53 13.80
N MET A 82 97.91 22.17 12.85
CA MET A 82 97.50 21.51 11.60
C MET A 82 96.87 20.13 11.82
N ALA A 83 97.21 19.40 12.87
CA ALA A 83 96.53 18.14 13.22
C ALA A 83 95.10 18.41 13.72
N GLN A 84 94.90 19.38 14.62
CA GLN A 84 93.56 19.81 15.04
C GLN A 84 92.70 20.32 13.88
N MET A 85 93.25 21.13 12.98
CA MET A 85 92.51 21.61 11.80
C MET A 85 92.09 20.47 10.86
N ARG A 86 92.92 19.42 10.70
CA ARG A 86 92.55 18.22 9.94
C ARG A 86 91.43 17.42 10.60
N ILE A 87 91.41 17.34 11.94
CA ILE A 87 90.32 16.70 12.68
C ILE A 87 89.00 17.49 12.48
N LYS A 88 89.01 18.81 12.65
CA LYS A 88 87.83 19.66 12.41
C LYS A 88 87.27 19.53 11.00
N HIS A 89 88.11 19.63 9.97
CA HIS A 89 87.63 19.46 8.60
C HIS A 89 87.08 18.04 8.34
N GLN A 90 87.59 17.01 9.02
CA GLN A 90 87.05 15.66 8.93
C GLN A 90 85.69 15.52 9.63
N GLU A 91 85.51 16.16 10.79
CA GLU A 91 84.23 16.26 11.51
C GLU A 91 83.17 16.98 10.67
N GLU A 92 83.51 18.14 10.10
CA GLU A 92 82.66 18.90 9.16
C GLU A 92 82.28 18.06 7.93
N LEU A 93 83.22 17.29 7.37
CA LEU A 93 82.94 16.37 6.26
C LEU A 93 81.91 15.31 6.65
N THR A 94 82.01 14.75 7.86
CA THR A 94 81.04 13.77 8.36
C THR A 94 79.67 14.38 8.66
N GLU A 95 79.60 15.61 9.17
CA GLU A 95 78.32 16.33 9.28
C GLU A 95 77.67 16.57 7.91
N LEU A 96 78.46 17.00 6.92
CA LEU A 96 77.97 17.23 5.56
C LEU A 96 77.48 15.92 4.90
N HIS A 97 78.16 14.80 5.12
CA HIS A 97 77.69 13.49 4.68
C HIS A 97 76.40 13.05 5.39
N LYS A 98 76.27 13.30 6.70
CA LYS A 98 75.03 13.05 7.46
C LYS A 98 73.86 13.87 6.92
N LYS A 99 74.05 15.19 6.76
CA LYS A 99 73.05 16.12 6.22
C LYS A 99 72.65 15.79 4.78
N ARG A 100 73.60 15.31 3.94
CA ARG A 100 73.31 14.80 2.59
C ARG A 100 72.44 13.54 2.63
N GLY A 101 72.67 12.63 3.59
CA GLY A 101 71.83 11.46 3.80
C GLY A 101 70.40 11.83 4.24
N GLU A 102 70.27 12.74 5.22
CA GLU A 102 68.99 13.26 5.71
C GLU A 102 68.18 13.94 4.58
N LEU A 103 68.82 14.75 3.74
CA LEU A 103 68.19 15.36 2.57
C LEU A 103 67.78 14.32 1.52
N ALA A 104 68.61 13.32 1.23
CA ALA A 104 68.26 12.25 0.29
C ALA A 104 67.05 11.41 0.78
N GLN A 105 66.99 11.10 2.08
CA GLN A 105 65.85 10.45 2.72
C GLN A 105 64.57 11.29 2.55
N SER A 106 64.67 12.60 2.78
CA SER A 106 63.54 13.54 2.64
C SER A 106 63.03 13.63 1.20
N VAL A 107 63.92 13.64 0.19
CA VAL A 107 63.53 13.64 -1.23
C VAL A 107 62.80 12.35 -1.61
N ILE A 108 63.21 11.19 -1.09
CA ILE A 108 62.50 9.91 -1.31
C ILE A 108 61.09 9.97 -0.70
N GLU A 109 60.97 10.49 0.52
CA GLU A 109 59.69 10.60 1.22
C GLU A 109 58.72 11.56 0.50
N LEU A 110 59.18 12.74 0.06
CA LEU A 110 58.37 13.66 -0.75
C LEU A 110 57.94 13.03 -2.08
N ASN A 111 58.81 12.28 -2.75
CA ASN A 111 58.47 11.57 -3.99
C ASN A 111 57.40 10.49 -3.78
N ASN A 112 57.46 9.75 -2.67
CA ASN A 112 56.41 8.80 -2.28
C ASN A 112 55.06 9.50 -2.04
N GLN A 113 55.08 10.65 -1.37
CA GLN A 113 53.87 11.45 -1.11
C GLN A 113 53.27 12.04 -2.39
N ILE A 114 54.09 12.48 -3.35
CA ILE A 114 53.64 12.93 -4.68
C ILE A 114 52.94 11.77 -5.41
N GLN A 115 53.58 10.60 -5.51
CA GLN A 115 52.98 9.43 -6.18
C GLN A 115 51.69 8.95 -5.50
N GLN A 116 51.53 9.16 -4.19
CA GLN A 116 50.29 8.88 -3.49
C GLN A 116 49.20 9.90 -3.82
N LYS A 117 49.55 11.19 -3.95
CA LYS A 117 48.61 12.24 -4.38
C LYS A 117 48.18 12.08 -5.83
N ASP A 118 49.07 11.66 -6.73
CA ASP A 118 48.71 11.36 -8.13
C ASP A 118 47.66 10.25 -8.23
N LYS A 119 47.77 9.19 -7.41
CA LYS A 119 46.76 8.11 -7.32
C LYS A 119 45.42 8.60 -6.76
N GLU A 120 45.45 9.49 -5.76
CA GLU A 120 44.23 10.12 -5.23
C GLU A 120 43.55 11.00 -6.27
N ILE A 121 44.32 11.77 -7.06
CA ILE A 121 43.82 12.60 -8.17
C ILE A 121 43.16 11.71 -9.22
N GLN A 122 43.85 10.68 -9.73
CA GLN A 122 43.30 9.75 -10.72
C GLN A 122 42.02 9.05 -10.23
N SER A 123 41.96 8.66 -8.96
CA SER A 123 40.75 8.08 -8.36
C SER A 123 39.58 9.07 -8.31
N ASN A 124 39.86 10.36 -8.12
CA ASN A 124 38.83 11.39 -8.07
C ASN A 124 38.41 11.87 -9.47
N GLU A 125 39.30 11.89 -10.46
CA GLU A 125 38.98 12.14 -11.86
C GLU A 125 38.03 11.06 -12.42
N ALA A 126 38.28 9.79 -12.10
CA ALA A 126 37.37 8.68 -12.47
C ALA A 126 35.96 8.88 -11.88
N LYS A 127 35.84 9.23 -10.59
CA LYS A 127 34.55 9.53 -9.94
C LYS A 127 33.86 10.76 -10.54
N MET A 128 34.62 11.81 -10.88
CA MET A 128 34.05 12.99 -11.55
C MET A 128 33.47 12.63 -12.92
N LEU A 129 34.12 11.74 -13.68
CA LEU A 129 33.60 11.25 -14.95
C LEU A 129 32.31 10.43 -14.77
N GLU A 130 32.27 9.56 -13.76
CA GLU A 130 31.07 8.77 -13.40
C GLU A 130 29.89 9.68 -13.01
N TYR A 131 30.11 10.67 -12.13
CA TYR A 131 29.07 11.64 -11.78
C TYR A 131 28.63 12.51 -12.97
N GLN A 132 29.54 12.86 -13.90
CA GLN A 132 29.16 13.56 -15.13
C GLN A 132 28.26 12.69 -16.03
N GLN A 133 28.52 11.39 -16.13
CA GLN A 133 27.67 10.44 -16.86
C GLN A 133 26.29 10.30 -16.20
N GLN A 134 26.23 10.14 -14.87
CA GLN A 134 24.97 10.09 -14.11
C GLN A 134 24.15 11.38 -14.29
N ILE A 135 24.78 12.56 -14.21
CA ILE A 135 24.13 13.86 -14.46
C ILE A 135 23.61 13.97 -15.91
N SER A 136 24.32 13.41 -16.88
CA SER A 136 23.89 13.37 -18.28
C SER A 136 22.66 12.46 -18.48
N HIS A 137 22.67 11.29 -17.85
CA HIS A 137 21.58 10.31 -17.89
C HIS A 137 20.30 10.85 -17.24
N LEU A 138 20.38 11.41 -16.03
CA LEU A 138 19.26 12.05 -15.33
C LEU A 138 18.69 13.23 -16.14
N LYS A 139 19.56 14.01 -16.83
CA LYS A 139 19.12 15.05 -17.77
C LYS A 139 18.48 14.50 -19.04
N GLY A 140 18.67 13.23 -19.39
CA GLY A 140 17.87 12.51 -20.40
C GLY A 140 16.47 12.25 -19.86
N GLU A 141 16.38 11.50 -18.76
CA GLU A 141 15.12 11.08 -18.14
C GLU A 141 14.20 12.27 -17.80
N CYS A 142 14.73 13.35 -17.24
CA CYS A 142 13.95 14.57 -16.98
C CYS A 142 13.34 15.19 -18.25
N ARG A 143 13.99 15.09 -19.42
CA ARG A 143 13.42 15.58 -20.69
C ARG A 143 12.35 14.64 -21.23
N GLU A 144 12.53 13.33 -21.09
CA GLU A 144 11.55 12.34 -21.50
C GLU A 144 10.28 12.40 -20.63
N LEU A 145 10.45 12.60 -19.32
CA LEU A 145 9.35 12.87 -18.38
C LEU A 145 8.60 14.18 -18.70
N CYS A 146 9.32 15.27 -19.00
CA CYS A 146 8.68 16.54 -19.41
C CYS A 146 7.87 16.40 -20.72
N ASN A 147 8.38 15.63 -21.70
CA ASN A 147 7.65 15.36 -22.95
C ASN A 147 6.38 14.55 -22.67
N SER A 148 6.50 13.45 -21.91
CA SER A 148 5.39 12.58 -21.51
C SER A 148 4.30 13.33 -20.72
N LEU A 149 4.71 14.25 -19.84
CA LEU A 149 3.80 15.14 -19.11
C LEU A 149 3.04 16.05 -20.07
N ALA A 150 3.72 16.68 -21.04
CA ALA A 150 3.09 17.53 -22.05
C ALA A 150 2.17 16.75 -23.02
N ASP A 151 2.41 15.46 -23.25
CA ASP A 151 1.48 14.55 -23.95
C ASP A 151 0.24 14.25 -23.08
N LEU A 152 0.43 13.97 -21.79
CA LEU A 152 -0.66 13.73 -20.84
C LEU A 152 -1.54 14.97 -20.62
N GLU A 153 -0.97 16.17 -20.57
CA GLU A 153 -1.72 17.41 -20.45
C GLU A 153 -2.64 17.63 -21.65
N ARG A 154 -2.12 17.40 -22.88
CA ARG A 154 -2.93 17.46 -24.11
C ARG A 154 -4.06 16.43 -24.11
N ALA A 155 -3.77 15.18 -23.72
CA ALA A 155 -4.78 14.13 -23.64
C ALA A 155 -5.85 14.40 -22.56
N ASN A 156 -5.47 14.97 -21.43
CA ASN A 156 -6.41 15.40 -20.39
C ASN A 156 -7.29 16.58 -20.86
N GLN A 157 -6.76 17.50 -21.67
CA GLN A 157 -7.58 18.58 -22.20
C GLN A 157 -8.62 18.06 -23.19
N THR A 158 -8.23 17.18 -24.14
CA THR A 158 -9.21 16.59 -25.07
C THR A 158 -10.31 15.79 -24.35
N LEU A 159 -9.99 15.11 -23.24
CA LEU A 159 -10.99 14.41 -22.42
C LEU A 159 -11.94 15.36 -21.66
N ARG A 160 -11.51 16.59 -21.32
CA ARG A 160 -12.39 17.63 -20.78
C ARG A 160 -13.32 18.17 -21.86
N ASP A 161 -12.78 18.46 -23.04
CA ASP A 161 -13.55 18.96 -24.18
C ASP A 161 -14.63 17.95 -24.60
N GLU A 162 -14.32 16.64 -24.59
CA GLU A 162 -15.27 15.54 -24.80
C GLU A 162 -16.32 15.44 -23.68
N TYR A 163 -15.92 15.59 -22.41
CA TYR A 163 -16.83 15.56 -21.26
C TYR A 163 -17.84 16.71 -21.30
N ASP A 164 -17.38 17.94 -21.58
CA ASP A 164 -18.26 19.12 -21.67
C ASP A 164 -19.23 19.00 -22.84
N ALA A 165 -18.78 18.47 -23.99
CA ALA A 165 -19.66 18.15 -25.11
C ALA A 165 -20.72 17.09 -24.74
N LEU A 166 -20.33 16.02 -24.04
CA LEU A 166 -21.25 15.00 -23.54
C LEU A 166 -22.27 15.60 -22.56
N GLN A 167 -21.83 16.43 -21.61
CA GLN A 167 -22.69 17.08 -20.63
C GLN A 167 -23.75 17.97 -21.30
N ILE A 168 -23.37 18.73 -22.35
CA ILE A 168 -24.31 19.52 -23.15
C ILE A 168 -25.35 18.61 -23.84
N THR A 169 -24.92 17.49 -24.44
CA THR A 169 -25.87 16.54 -25.08
C THR A 169 -26.80 15.86 -24.08
N PHE A 170 -26.31 15.54 -22.88
CA PHE A 170 -27.09 14.95 -21.79
C PHE A 170 -28.20 15.91 -21.33
N SER A 171 -27.86 17.17 -21.02
CA SER A 171 -28.84 18.20 -20.64
C SER A 171 -29.90 18.42 -21.74
N ALA A 172 -29.50 18.37 -23.01
CA ALA A 172 -30.42 18.47 -24.15
C ALA A 172 -31.32 17.23 -24.37
N LEU A 173 -30.97 16.08 -23.76
CA LEU A 173 -31.80 14.87 -23.75
C LEU A 173 -32.73 14.86 -22.52
N GLU A 174 -32.28 15.30 -21.35
CA GLU A 174 -33.13 15.45 -20.17
C GLU A 174 -34.28 16.44 -20.41
N GLU A 175 -34.01 17.59 -21.05
CA GLU A 175 -35.03 18.57 -21.42
C GLU A 175 -36.10 17.96 -22.36
N LYS A 176 -35.67 17.17 -23.35
CA LYS A 176 -36.58 16.44 -24.26
C LYS A 176 -37.40 15.39 -23.51
N LEU A 177 -36.80 14.67 -22.56
CA LEU A 177 -37.49 13.67 -21.74
C LEU A 177 -38.52 14.34 -20.82
N ARG A 178 -38.18 15.48 -20.19
CA ARG A 178 -39.09 16.26 -19.36
C ARG A 178 -40.30 16.71 -20.18
N LYS A 179 -40.08 17.37 -21.31
CA LYS A 179 -41.16 17.81 -22.19
C LYS A 179 -42.04 16.66 -22.68
N THR A 180 -41.43 15.55 -23.11
CA THR A 180 -42.19 14.35 -23.52
C THR A 180 -43.00 13.76 -22.37
N THR A 181 -42.54 13.91 -21.12
CA THR A 181 -43.28 13.48 -19.93
C THR A 181 -44.45 14.42 -19.62
N GLU A 182 -44.26 15.73 -19.75
CA GLU A 182 -45.29 16.77 -19.62
C GLU A 182 -46.40 16.56 -20.68
N ASP A 183 -46.03 16.42 -21.96
CA ASP A 183 -46.95 16.14 -23.08
C ASP A 183 -47.80 14.86 -22.82
N ASN A 184 -47.19 13.81 -22.27
CA ASN A 184 -47.89 12.56 -21.90
C ASN A 184 -48.83 12.75 -20.70
N GLN A 185 -48.44 13.53 -19.68
CA GLN A 185 -49.30 13.82 -18.53
C GLN A 185 -50.53 14.64 -18.94
N GLU A 186 -50.39 15.60 -19.86
CA GLU A 186 -51.53 16.30 -20.43
C GLU A 186 -52.46 15.36 -21.19
N LEU A 187 -51.93 14.48 -22.04
CA LEU A 187 -52.74 13.53 -22.82
C LEU A 187 -53.53 12.58 -21.92
N VAL A 188 -52.92 12.04 -20.87
CA VAL A 188 -53.61 11.22 -19.85
C VAL A 188 -54.68 12.03 -19.12
N THR A 189 -54.39 13.28 -18.76
CA THR A 189 -55.35 14.15 -18.06
C THR A 189 -56.56 14.48 -18.93
N ARG A 190 -56.35 14.81 -20.20
CA ARG A 190 -57.41 15.05 -21.19
C ARG A 190 -58.28 13.81 -21.41
N TRP A 191 -57.66 12.64 -21.57
CA TRP A 191 -58.36 11.36 -21.71
C TRP A 191 -59.19 10.98 -20.48
N MET A 192 -58.65 11.19 -19.26
CA MET A 192 -59.39 10.97 -18.02
C MET A 192 -60.61 11.90 -17.89
N ALA A 193 -60.50 13.16 -18.30
CA ALA A 193 -61.62 14.10 -18.31
C ALA A 193 -62.72 13.69 -19.30
N GLU A 194 -62.35 13.27 -20.51
CA GLU A 194 -63.27 12.74 -21.52
C GLU A 194 -64.00 11.48 -21.01
N LYS A 195 -63.27 10.54 -20.40
CA LYS A 195 -63.86 9.32 -19.82
C LYS A 195 -64.78 9.61 -18.63
N ALA A 196 -64.48 10.63 -17.82
CA ALA A 196 -65.39 11.09 -16.77
C ALA A 196 -66.68 11.70 -17.37
N GLN A 197 -66.58 12.44 -18.48
CA GLN A 197 -67.74 13.01 -19.18
C GLN A 197 -68.63 11.92 -19.80
N GLU A 198 -68.04 10.89 -20.42
CA GLU A 198 -68.77 9.70 -20.90
C GLU A 198 -69.51 8.99 -19.76
N ALA A 199 -68.82 8.72 -18.64
CA ALA A 199 -69.40 8.04 -17.49
C ALA A 199 -70.57 8.84 -16.87
N ASN A 200 -70.41 10.16 -16.73
CA ASN A 200 -71.48 11.04 -16.24
C ASN A 200 -72.71 11.04 -17.15
N LYS A 201 -72.52 11.03 -18.48
CA LYS A 201 -73.62 10.91 -19.45
C LYS A 201 -74.35 9.57 -19.30
N LEU A 202 -73.61 8.46 -19.22
CA LEU A 202 -74.18 7.11 -19.08
C LEU A 202 -74.92 6.94 -17.73
N ASN A 203 -74.42 7.55 -16.66
CA ASN A 203 -75.11 7.60 -15.37
C ASN A 203 -76.44 8.37 -15.45
N ALA A 204 -76.47 9.53 -16.13
CA ALA A 204 -77.70 10.30 -16.32
C ALA A 204 -78.74 9.56 -17.18
N GLU A 205 -78.31 8.79 -18.18
CA GLU A 205 -79.18 7.93 -18.99
C GLU A 205 -79.73 6.75 -18.16
N ASN A 206 -78.88 6.08 -17.37
CA ASN A 206 -79.30 5.04 -16.42
C ASN A 206 -80.30 5.55 -15.37
N GLU A 207 -80.08 6.75 -14.81
CA GLU A 207 -80.98 7.33 -13.82
C GLU A 207 -82.35 7.66 -14.43
N LYS A 208 -82.36 8.23 -15.64
CA LYS A 208 -83.58 8.51 -16.40
C LYS A 208 -84.40 7.23 -16.67
N ASP A 209 -83.74 6.14 -17.02
CA ASP A 209 -84.40 4.85 -17.23
C ASP A 209 -84.81 4.15 -15.94
N SER A 210 -84.09 4.34 -14.84
CA SER A 210 -84.51 3.91 -13.50
C SER A 210 -85.80 4.62 -13.08
N ARG A 211 -85.83 5.96 -13.17
CA ARG A 211 -87.03 6.79 -12.91
C ARG A 211 -88.22 6.37 -13.78
N ARG A 212 -88.00 6.04 -15.07
CA ARG A 212 -89.04 5.50 -15.98
C ARG A 212 -89.61 4.16 -15.50
N ARG A 213 -88.75 3.22 -15.07
CA ARG A 213 -89.19 1.91 -14.55
C ARG A 213 -89.96 2.08 -13.23
N GLN A 214 -89.48 2.93 -12.34
CA GLN A 214 -90.14 3.23 -11.07
C GLN A 214 -91.53 3.86 -11.27
N ALA A 215 -91.67 4.80 -12.20
CA ALA A 215 -92.97 5.39 -12.56
C ALA A 215 -93.93 4.37 -13.20
N LYS A 216 -93.42 3.42 -14.00
CA LYS A 216 -94.23 2.32 -14.56
C LYS A 216 -94.74 1.39 -13.45
N LEU A 217 -93.87 0.97 -12.54
CA LEU A 217 -94.24 0.16 -11.37
C LEU A 217 -95.24 0.88 -10.45
N GLN A 218 -95.06 2.18 -10.19
CA GLN A 218 -96.03 2.98 -9.43
C GLN A 218 -97.39 3.04 -10.12
N LYS A 219 -97.43 3.16 -11.45
CA LYS A 219 -98.70 3.09 -12.20
C LYS A 219 -99.34 1.71 -12.09
N GLU A 220 -98.57 0.64 -12.27
CA GLU A 220 -99.06 -0.74 -12.20
C GLU A 220 -99.63 -1.07 -10.81
N LEU A 221 -98.98 -0.62 -9.74
CA LEU A 221 -99.52 -0.69 -8.37
C LEU A 221 -100.79 0.15 -8.18
N ALA A 222 -100.85 1.36 -8.74
CA ALA A 222 -102.00 2.27 -8.61
C ALA A 222 -103.22 1.86 -9.47
N ASP A 223 -103.02 1.07 -10.52
CA ASP A 223 -104.10 0.47 -11.30
C ASP A 223 -104.56 -0.85 -10.68
N ALA A 224 -103.66 -1.68 -10.13
CA ALA A 224 -104.02 -2.86 -9.33
C ALA A 224 -104.84 -2.48 -8.07
N ALA A 225 -104.52 -1.35 -7.42
CA ALA A 225 -105.26 -0.82 -6.28
C ALA A 225 -106.69 -0.29 -6.61
N LYS A 226 -107.17 -0.46 -7.86
CA LYS A 226 -108.54 -0.09 -8.28
C LYS A 226 -109.42 -1.30 -8.61
N GLU A 227 -108.89 -2.52 -8.61
CA GLU A 227 -109.73 -3.70 -8.79
C GLU A 227 -110.54 -3.97 -7.50
N PRO A 228 -111.89 -4.02 -7.56
CA PRO A 228 -112.70 -4.32 -6.39
C PRO A 228 -112.65 -5.82 -6.08
N LEU A 229 -112.10 -6.19 -4.92
CA LEU A 229 -112.08 -7.57 -4.43
C LEU A 229 -113.48 -8.01 -3.96
N PRO A 230 -114.03 -9.12 -4.48
CA PRO A 230 -115.28 -9.70 -3.98
C PRO A 230 -115.00 -10.87 -3.02
N ILE A 231 -115.31 -10.72 -1.74
CA ILE A 231 -115.27 -11.83 -0.75
C ILE A 231 -116.51 -11.73 0.15
N GLU A 232 -117.14 -12.87 0.41
CA GLU A 232 -118.31 -13.08 1.26
C GLU A 232 -117.91 -13.24 2.75
N PRO A 233 -118.84 -13.18 3.72
CA PRO A 233 -118.48 -13.23 5.15
C PRO A 233 -118.12 -14.64 5.64
N ASP A 234 -117.49 -14.64 6.82
CA ASP A 234 -117.27 -15.76 7.75
C ASP A 234 -116.35 -16.92 7.30
N ASP A 235 -115.13 -16.92 7.85
CA ASP A 235 -114.49 -18.12 8.39
C ASP A 235 -113.54 -17.72 9.54
N ASP A 236 -113.38 -18.58 10.54
CA ASP A 236 -112.91 -18.21 11.89
C ASP A 236 -111.39 -18.01 12.06
N ILE A 237 -111.00 -17.25 13.11
CA ILE A 237 -109.60 -16.96 13.46
C ILE A 237 -109.00 -18.08 14.31
N GLU A 238 -108.23 -18.98 13.70
CA GLU A 238 -107.28 -19.82 14.44
C GLU A 238 -105.89 -19.17 14.56
N VAL A 239 -105.41 -19.07 15.80
CA VAL A 239 -104.04 -18.63 16.12
C VAL A 239 -103.16 -19.85 16.31
N LEU A 240 -102.13 -20.01 15.45
CA LEU A 240 -101.08 -21.02 15.62
C LEU A 240 -99.70 -20.37 15.78
N THR A 241 -98.92 -20.92 16.72
CA THR A 241 -97.61 -20.43 17.14
C THR A 241 -96.48 -21.36 16.71
N GLU A 242 -95.30 -20.80 16.40
CA GLU A 242 -94.02 -21.50 16.14
C GLU A 242 -94.03 -22.37 14.86
N ASP A 243 -93.13 -22.18 13.90
CA ASP A 243 -91.68 -22.44 14.01
C ASP A 243 -90.86 -21.65 12.96
N ALA A 244 -89.52 -21.62 13.07
CA ALA A 244 -88.62 -20.75 12.29
C ALA A 244 -87.57 -21.52 11.44
N GLY A 245 -87.94 -21.94 10.21
CA GLY A 245 -87.20 -23.01 9.49
C GLY A 245 -87.00 -22.96 7.96
N LYS A 246 -86.50 -21.86 7.38
CA LYS A 246 -85.75 -21.78 6.08
C LYS A 246 -86.39 -22.23 4.73
N GLY A 247 -86.21 -21.37 3.72
CA GLY A 247 -86.11 -21.74 2.29
C GLY A 247 -87.38 -21.49 1.45
N THR A 248 -87.31 -21.19 0.15
CA THR A 248 -86.17 -20.89 -0.75
C THR A 248 -86.58 -19.83 -1.78
N GLY A 249 -85.63 -19.13 -2.40
CA GLY A 249 -85.92 -18.02 -3.33
C GLY A 249 -84.80 -17.74 -4.33
N GLU A 250 -84.82 -18.45 -5.45
CA GLU A 250 -84.15 -18.09 -6.71
C GLU A 250 -85.10 -17.14 -7.51
N THR A 251 -84.71 -16.34 -8.51
CA THR A 251 -83.49 -16.26 -9.34
C THR A 251 -83.04 -14.81 -9.60
N SER A 252 -81.80 -14.67 -10.09
CA SER A 252 -81.09 -13.46 -10.57
C SER A 252 -81.68 -12.87 -11.89
N PRO A 253 -81.08 -11.86 -12.60
CA PRO A 253 -79.78 -11.20 -12.39
C PRO A 253 -79.65 -9.67 -12.63
N SER A 254 -78.56 -9.11 -12.10
CA SER A 254 -77.83 -7.95 -12.66
C SER A 254 -76.32 -8.26 -12.73
N ARG A 255 -75.54 -7.52 -13.53
CA ARG A 255 -74.31 -8.06 -14.14
C ARG A 255 -73.24 -7.00 -14.49
N GLN A 256 -72.05 -7.12 -13.89
CA GLN A 256 -70.73 -6.66 -14.36
C GLN A 256 -69.66 -7.33 -13.45
N ILE A 257 -68.59 -8.00 -13.87
CA ILE A 257 -67.64 -7.83 -15.00
C ILE A 257 -66.77 -6.57 -14.81
N SER A 258 -65.48 -6.54 -14.41
CA SER A 258 -64.41 -7.49 -14.00
C SER A 258 -63.14 -7.36 -14.87
N ARG A 259 -61.95 -7.36 -14.25
CA ARG A 259 -60.62 -7.71 -14.81
C ARG A 259 -59.66 -7.94 -13.61
N THR A 260 -58.94 -9.04 -13.30
CA THR A 260 -58.36 -10.26 -13.96
C THR A 260 -56.85 -10.15 -14.28
N PRO A 261 -56.04 -11.24 -14.25
CA PRO A 261 -56.13 -12.56 -13.57
C PRO A 261 -54.77 -12.88 -12.84
N SER A 262 -54.21 -14.09 -12.57
CA SER A 262 -54.60 -15.53 -12.60
C SER A 262 -53.62 -16.39 -11.76
N ARG A 263 -54.08 -17.37 -10.94
CA ARG A 263 -53.38 -18.66 -10.67
C ARG A 263 -54.22 -19.69 -9.88
N ARG A 264 -53.76 -20.95 -9.85
CA ARG A 264 -54.31 -22.18 -9.20
C ARG A 264 -53.14 -23.20 -9.02
N VAL A 265 -53.22 -24.39 -8.40
CA VAL A 265 -54.36 -25.20 -7.88
C VAL A 265 -54.27 -25.32 -6.33
N SER A 266 -54.50 -26.49 -5.68
CA SER A 266 -54.86 -26.56 -4.25
C SER A 266 -54.86 -27.98 -3.63
N GLN A 267 -54.59 -28.04 -2.31
CA GLN A 267 -55.01 -29.01 -1.26
C GLN A 267 -54.39 -30.44 -1.10
N PRO A 268 -54.04 -30.85 0.16
CA PRO A 268 -53.86 -32.22 0.68
C PRO A 268 -55.01 -32.58 1.70
N PRO A 269 -54.94 -33.50 2.72
CA PRO A 269 -54.00 -34.57 3.16
C PRO A 269 -54.74 -35.93 3.53
N PRO A 270 -54.41 -36.76 4.57
CA PRO A 270 -53.19 -37.54 4.91
C PRO A 270 -53.36 -39.11 4.83
N PRO A 271 -53.11 -40.01 5.85
CA PRO A 271 -51.98 -40.98 5.78
C PRO A 271 -52.25 -42.48 6.12
N ALA A 272 -51.40 -43.42 5.65
CA ALA A 272 -51.01 -44.68 6.34
C ALA A 272 -50.03 -45.58 5.53
N GLY A 273 -49.22 -46.41 6.23
CA GLY A 273 -49.17 -47.86 5.92
C GLY A 273 -48.02 -48.49 5.09
N LEU A 274 -46.99 -48.99 5.80
CA LEU A 274 -46.41 -50.36 5.70
C LEU A 274 -45.59 -50.89 4.47
N LEU A 275 -44.48 -51.57 4.84
CA LEU A 275 -43.69 -52.61 4.13
C LEU A 275 -42.92 -52.26 2.84
N ASP A 276 -41.85 -52.97 2.45
CA ASP A 276 -40.68 -53.51 3.19
C ASP A 276 -39.62 -54.04 2.20
N SER A 277 -38.36 -54.20 2.66
CA SER A 277 -37.36 -55.19 2.22
C SER A 277 -36.02 -54.72 1.59
N ILE A 278 -34.95 -54.91 2.39
CA ILE A 278 -33.75 -55.73 2.09
C ILE A 278 -32.93 -55.30 0.84
N SER A 279 -31.70 -54.80 1.03
CA SER A 279 -30.58 -55.70 1.39
C SER A 279 -29.58 -55.14 2.41
N ASN A 280 -29.14 -56.03 3.30
CA ASN A 280 -28.12 -55.83 4.34
C ASN A 280 -26.83 -56.61 3.97
N ILE A 281 -25.87 -56.69 4.92
CA ILE A 281 -24.70 -57.62 5.02
C ILE A 281 -23.36 -57.02 4.53
N PHE A 282 -22.23 -57.01 5.28
CA PHE A 282 -21.82 -57.28 6.70
C PHE A 282 -20.50 -56.45 6.90
N GLY A 283 -19.94 -56.15 8.09
CA GLY A 283 -20.34 -56.35 9.48
C GLY A 283 -19.14 -56.56 10.45
N ARG A 284 -19.23 -56.05 11.70
CA ARG A 284 -18.39 -56.38 12.91
C ARG A 284 -16.92 -55.84 12.96
N ARG A 285 -16.23 -55.68 14.11
CA ARG A 285 -16.55 -55.46 15.57
C ARG A 285 -15.25 -55.02 16.34
N ARG A 286 -15.40 -54.70 17.64
CA ARG A 286 -14.38 -54.26 18.66
C ARG A 286 -14.13 -52.74 18.64
N SER A 287 -14.24 -51.95 19.71
CA SER A 287 -14.44 -52.12 21.18
C SER A 287 -13.21 -52.47 22.04
N VAL A 288 -13.19 -51.85 23.23
CA VAL A 288 -12.36 -52.07 24.45
C VAL A 288 -11.18 -51.09 24.69
N ASN A 289 -11.36 -50.31 25.78
CA ASN A 289 -10.41 -49.69 26.72
C ASN A 289 -9.59 -48.41 26.41
N SER A 290 -9.34 -47.73 27.54
CA SER A 290 -8.56 -46.51 27.79
C SER A 290 -7.22 -46.85 28.47
N PHE A 291 -6.51 -45.81 28.96
CA PHE A 291 -5.13 -45.80 29.48
C PHE A 291 -4.05 -46.00 28.38
N GLY A 292 -2.93 -45.28 28.37
CA GLY A 292 -2.57 -44.11 29.19
C GLY A 292 -1.05 -43.97 29.36
N SER A 293 -0.43 -43.02 28.67
CA SER A 293 1.01 -42.73 28.83
C SER A 293 1.37 -41.28 28.48
N SER A 294 2.27 -40.72 29.27
CA SER A 294 2.98 -39.44 29.11
C SER A 294 4.23 -39.50 29.99
N PRO A 295 5.33 -38.79 29.70
CA PRO A 295 5.66 -38.03 28.49
C PRO A 295 6.81 -38.69 27.70
N GLU A 296 7.19 -38.11 26.56
CA GLU A 296 8.58 -38.24 26.08
C GLU A 296 9.05 -36.93 25.44
N SER A 297 10.29 -36.53 25.73
CA SER A 297 10.85 -35.23 25.39
C SER A 297 11.62 -35.28 24.07
N ALA A 298 11.05 -34.70 23.01
CA ALA A 298 11.77 -34.45 21.76
C ALA A 298 12.54 -33.13 21.84
N GLU A 299 13.83 -33.17 21.52
CA GLU A 299 14.75 -32.03 21.64
C GLU A 299 14.45 -30.93 20.60
N VAL A 300 14.70 -29.67 20.97
CA VAL A 300 14.50 -28.52 20.07
C VAL A 300 15.80 -28.23 19.32
N PRO A 301 15.83 -28.28 17.97
CA PRO A 301 17.02 -27.89 17.21
C PRO A 301 17.31 -26.40 17.38
N SER A 302 18.33 -26.07 18.19
CA SER A 302 18.75 -24.70 18.44
C SER A 302 19.45 -24.11 17.21
N ALA A 303 18.65 -23.46 16.37
CA ALA A 303 19.10 -22.58 15.30
C ALA A 303 18.23 -21.32 15.32
N CYS A 304 18.41 -20.50 16.36
CA CYS A 304 17.87 -19.15 16.39
C CYS A 304 18.69 -18.29 15.44
N ALA A 305 18.25 -18.19 14.19
CA ALA A 305 18.73 -17.13 13.31
C ALA A 305 18.27 -15.80 13.93
N ASP A 306 19.21 -14.89 14.18
CA ASP A 306 18.91 -13.57 14.74
C ASP A 306 18.22 -12.70 13.67
N VAL A 307 16.90 -12.86 13.53
CA VAL A 307 16.06 -12.15 12.55
C VAL A 307 15.85 -10.71 13.02
N ARG A 308 16.91 -9.91 12.90
CA ARG A 308 16.87 -8.46 13.11
C ARG A 308 15.96 -7.83 12.06
N VAL A 309 14.89 -7.19 12.51
CA VAL A 309 14.01 -6.39 11.63
C VAL A 309 14.83 -5.27 10.99
N PRO A 310 14.74 -5.03 9.66
CA PRO A 310 15.49 -3.96 9.01
C PRO A 310 15.19 -2.59 9.62
N SER A 311 16.23 -1.89 10.07
CA SER A 311 16.15 -0.53 10.63
C SER A 311 16.08 0.57 9.58
N THR A 312 16.17 0.21 8.29
CA THR A 312 16.07 1.10 7.13
C THR A 312 15.22 0.46 6.03
N ALA A 313 14.52 1.29 5.26
CA ALA A 313 13.75 0.81 4.11
C ALA A 313 14.70 0.36 2.98
N LEU A 314 14.52 -0.89 2.52
CA LEU A 314 15.34 -1.44 1.43
C LEU A 314 14.94 -0.88 0.05
N HIS A 315 13.65 -0.55 -0.13
CA HIS A 315 13.09 0.01 -1.35
C HIS A 315 12.13 1.15 -1.01
N ILE A 316 12.18 2.22 -1.80
CA ILE A 316 11.29 3.38 -1.73
C ILE A 316 10.94 3.72 -3.18
N PHE A 317 9.65 3.83 -3.51
CA PHE A 317 9.16 4.17 -4.85
C PHE A 317 7.74 4.74 -4.76
N ASP A 318 7.39 5.64 -5.67
CA ASP A 318 6.07 6.26 -5.73
C ASP A 318 5.06 5.32 -6.38
N ALA A 319 4.35 4.56 -5.54
CA ALA A 319 3.44 3.52 -6.01
C ALA A 319 2.18 4.09 -6.68
N HIS A 320 1.57 5.15 -6.15
CA HIS A 320 0.33 5.75 -6.68
C HIS A 320 0.36 7.28 -6.66
N ASP A 321 -0.48 7.87 -7.51
CA ASP A 321 -0.80 9.30 -7.45
C ASP A 321 -1.77 9.52 -6.27
N GLY A 322 -1.20 9.89 -5.12
CA GLY A 322 -1.89 9.98 -3.83
C GLY A 322 -1.76 8.73 -2.93
N GLU A 323 -2.54 8.70 -1.84
CA GLU A 323 -2.44 7.70 -0.77
C GLU A 323 -2.61 6.25 -1.26
N VAL A 324 -1.81 5.33 -0.71
CA VAL A 324 -1.73 3.89 -1.06
C VAL A 324 -2.41 3.00 -0.01
N ASN A 325 -3.68 3.28 0.32
CA ASN A 325 -4.39 2.75 1.50
C ASN A 325 -4.34 1.23 1.71
N ALA A 326 -4.05 0.44 0.68
CA ALA A 326 -3.94 -1.01 0.76
C ALA A 326 -2.64 -1.53 0.16
N VAL A 327 -2.03 -2.52 0.81
CA VAL A 327 -0.89 -3.28 0.28
C VAL A 327 -0.95 -4.74 0.75
N ARG A 328 -0.55 -5.68 -0.12
CA ARG A 328 -0.42 -7.11 0.22
C ARG A 328 0.49 -7.89 -0.74
N PHE A 329 1.25 -8.85 -0.20
CA PHE A 329 1.93 -9.89 -0.98
C PHE A 329 0.99 -11.04 -1.38
N SER A 330 1.17 -11.52 -2.62
CA SER A 330 0.58 -12.77 -3.11
C SER A 330 1.04 -14.00 -2.28
N PRO A 331 0.31 -15.14 -2.31
CA PRO A 331 0.66 -16.33 -1.53
C PRO A 331 2.02 -16.98 -1.84
N GLY A 332 2.76 -16.51 -2.85
CA GLY A 332 4.14 -16.92 -3.15
C GLY A 332 5.16 -15.77 -3.03
N SER A 333 4.77 -14.61 -2.51
CA SER A 333 5.53 -13.34 -2.38
C SER A 333 6.17 -12.76 -3.66
N ARG A 334 6.20 -13.47 -4.79
CA ARG A 334 6.67 -12.97 -6.09
C ARG A 334 5.96 -11.70 -6.55
N LEU A 335 4.66 -11.56 -6.24
CA LEU A 335 3.90 -10.36 -6.54
C LEU A 335 3.54 -9.60 -5.25
N LEU A 336 3.77 -8.29 -5.28
CA LEU A 336 3.22 -7.31 -4.36
C LEU A 336 2.06 -6.58 -5.06
N ALA A 337 0.95 -6.40 -4.36
CA ALA A 337 -0.17 -5.56 -4.82
C ALA A 337 -0.29 -4.33 -3.92
N THR A 338 -0.44 -3.15 -4.53
CA THR A 338 -0.71 -1.88 -3.85
C THR A 338 -2.00 -1.28 -4.40
N GLY A 339 -2.78 -0.56 -3.59
CA GLY A 339 -4.04 0.04 -4.01
C GLY A 339 -4.19 1.43 -3.42
N GLY A 340 -4.52 2.40 -4.27
CA GLY A 340 -4.47 3.81 -3.87
C GLY A 340 -5.63 4.68 -4.34
N MET A 341 -5.50 5.98 -4.04
CA MET A 341 -6.48 7.02 -4.36
C MET A 341 -6.54 7.38 -5.86
N ASP A 342 -5.51 7.01 -6.64
CA ASP A 342 -5.54 6.96 -8.11
C ASP A 342 -6.54 5.94 -8.70
N ARG A 343 -7.29 5.24 -7.82
CA ARG A 343 -8.40 4.33 -8.13
C ARG A 343 -7.95 3.03 -8.81
N ARG A 344 -6.67 2.68 -8.70
CA ARG A 344 -6.09 1.45 -9.28
C ARG A 344 -5.58 0.53 -8.18
N VAL A 345 -5.53 -0.76 -8.48
CA VAL A 345 -4.59 -1.68 -7.83
C VAL A 345 -3.41 -1.86 -8.80
N LYS A 346 -2.18 -1.65 -8.33
CA LYS A 346 -0.97 -1.90 -9.10
C LYS A 346 -0.29 -3.16 -8.61
N LEU A 347 0.23 -3.94 -9.55
CA LEU A 347 0.97 -5.16 -9.30
C LEU A 347 2.44 -4.93 -9.62
N TRP A 348 3.30 -5.35 -8.71
CA TRP A 348 4.74 -5.24 -8.78
C TRP A 348 5.35 -6.63 -8.64
N GLU A 349 6.37 -6.94 -9.44
CA GLU A 349 7.11 -8.19 -9.32
C GLU A 349 8.35 -7.97 -8.45
N VAL A 350 8.54 -8.84 -7.45
CA VAL A 350 9.61 -8.74 -6.47
C VAL A 350 10.67 -9.81 -6.77
N ILE A 351 11.79 -9.37 -7.34
CA ILE A 351 12.88 -10.23 -7.83
C ILE A 351 14.19 -9.80 -7.18
N SER A 352 14.87 -10.71 -6.48
CA SER A 352 16.25 -10.52 -5.97
C SER A 352 16.49 -9.23 -5.16
N GLY A 353 15.48 -8.72 -4.45
CA GLY A 353 15.58 -7.42 -3.78
C GLY A 353 15.48 -6.23 -4.73
N ARG A 354 14.53 -6.29 -5.67
CA ARG A 354 14.01 -5.18 -6.47
C ARG A 354 12.49 -5.34 -6.60
N CYS A 355 11.78 -4.24 -6.77
CA CYS A 355 10.32 -4.19 -6.90
C CYS A 355 9.97 -3.46 -8.19
N GLU A 356 9.58 -4.20 -9.23
CA GLU A 356 9.42 -3.67 -10.59
C GLU A 356 7.93 -3.63 -11.00
N PRO A 357 7.46 -2.57 -11.69
CA PRO A 357 6.04 -2.45 -12.06
C PRO A 357 5.64 -3.50 -13.09
N LYS A 358 4.70 -4.38 -12.75
CA LYS A 358 4.22 -5.47 -13.60
C LYS A 358 2.93 -5.14 -14.35
N GLY A 359 2.01 -4.40 -13.72
CA GLY A 359 0.73 -4.04 -14.35
C GLY A 359 -0.22 -3.31 -13.41
N ALA A 360 -1.42 -2.97 -13.91
CA ALA A 360 -2.44 -2.28 -13.14
C ALA A 360 -3.85 -2.82 -13.44
N LEU A 361 -4.62 -3.04 -12.38
CA LEU A 361 -6.02 -3.42 -12.40
C LEU A 361 -6.89 -2.16 -12.27
N THR A 362 -7.80 -1.98 -13.22
CA THR A 362 -8.62 -0.76 -13.37
C THR A 362 -10.12 -1.05 -13.25
N GLY A 363 -10.94 0.00 -13.24
CA GLY A 363 -12.40 -0.09 -13.16
C GLY A 363 -13.01 0.20 -11.79
N SER A 364 -12.20 0.59 -10.78
CA SER A 364 -12.69 1.25 -9.57
C SER A 364 -12.95 2.74 -9.84
N ASN A 365 -14.05 3.26 -9.31
CA ASN A 365 -14.48 4.65 -9.53
C ASN A 365 -14.00 5.59 -8.40
N ALA A 366 -13.48 5.04 -7.31
CA ALA A 366 -12.84 5.77 -6.21
C ALA A 366 -11.62 4.99 -5.67
N GLY A 367 -10.92 5.58 -4.70
CA GLY A 367 -9.72 5.00 -4.11
C GLY A 367 -9.95 3.66 -3.44
N ILE A 368 -8.98 2.75 -3.61
CA ILE A 368 -8.97 1.41 -2.99
C ILE A 368 -8.81 1.54 -1.47
N THR A 369 -9.39 0.60 -0.72
CA THR A 369 -9.39 0.57 0.76
C THR A 369 -8.82 -0.71 1.35
N SER A 370 -8.97 -1.85 0.66
CA SER A 370 -8.31 -3.11 1.03
C SER A 370 -8.02 -3.96 -0.21
N ILE A 371 -7.01 -4.82 -0.14
CA ILE A 371 -6.67 -5.82 -1.16
C ILE A 371 -6.59 -7.20 -0.48
N GLU A 372 -6.99 -8.26 -1.18
CA GLU A 372 -6.71 -9.65 -0.82
C GLU A 372 -6.48 -10.50 -2.06
N PHE A 373 -5.48 -11.39 -2.03
CA PHE A 373 -5.36 -12.47 -3.01
C PHE A 373 -6.13 -13.70 -2.52
N ASP A 374 -6.70 -14.48 -3.44
CA ASP A 374 -7.19 -15.83 -3.11
C ASP A 374 -6.02 -16.77 -2.76
N SER A 375 -6.30 -17.94 -2.18
CA SER A 375 -5.24 -18.86 -1.75
C SER A 375 -4.38 -19.43 -2.88
N ALA A 376 -4.85 -19.40 -4.14
CA ALA A 376 -4.05 -19.76 -5.32
C ALA A 376 -3.28 -18.57 -5.94
N GLY A 377 -3.49 -17.34 -5.47
CA GLY A 377 -2.91 -16.11 -6.05
C GLY A 377 -3.38 -15.80 -7.48
N SER A 378 -4.43 -16.48 -7.95
CA SER A 378 -4.99 -16.37 -9.31
C SER A 378 -6.02 -15.24 -9.44
N TYR A 379 -6.67 -14.90 -8.32
CA TYR A 379 -7.62 -13.81 -8.20
C TYR A 379 -7.17 -12.77 -7.17
N LEU A 380 -7.41 -11.51 -7.49
CA LEU A 380 -7.27 -10.39 -6.56
C LEU A 380 -8.63 -9.77 -6.31
N LEU A 381 -9.02 -9.69 -5.04
CA LEU A 381 -10.14 -8.94 -4.50
C LEU A 381 -9.65 -7.58 -4.02
N ALA A 382 -10.41 -6.51 -4.30
CA ALA A 382 -10.23 -5.23 -3.63
C ALA A 382 -11.56 -4.59 -3.22
N ALA A 383 -11.55 -3.92 -2.06
CA ALA A 383 -12.62 -3.04 -1.61
C ALA A 383 -12.34 -1.59 -2.03
N SER A 384 -13.39 -0.77 -2.16
CA SER A 384 -13.27 0.61 -2.63
C SER A 384 -14.20 1.58 -1.89
N ASN A 385 -13.78 2.84 -1.88
CA ASN A 385 -14.60 3.97 -1.46
C ASN A 385 -15.87 4.16 -2.32
N ASP A 386 -15.99 3.52 -3.49
CA ASP A 386 -17.14 3.61 -4.40
C ASP A 386 -18.31 2.66 -4.09
N PHE A 387 -18.34 2.13 -2.86
CA PHE A 387 -19.39 1.28 -2.30
C PHE A 387 -19.48 -0.13 -2.94
N ALA A 388 -18.49 -0.50 -3.75
CA ALA A 388 -18.36 -1.83 -4.31
C ALA A 388 -17.06 -2.53 -3.88
N SER A 389 -17.05 -3.86 -3.97
CA SER A 389 -15.83 -4.67 -4.03
C SER A 389 -15.67 -5.24 -5.45
N ARG A 390 -14.45 -5.51 -5.88
CA ARG A 390 -14.15 -6.00 -7.24
C ARG A 390 -13.17 -7.16 -7.20
N ILE A 391 -13.29 -8.04 -8.18
CA ILE A 391 -12.40 -9.19 -8.36
C ILE A 391 -11.82 -9.15 -9.78
N TRP A 392 -10.50 -9.23 -9.89
CA TRP A 392 -9.79 -9.41 -11.15
C TRP A 392 -9.06 -10.75 -11.15
N THR A 393 -8.82 -11.31 -12.33
CA THR A 393 -7.80 -12.34 -12.52
C THR A 393 -6.42 -11.70 -12.65
N VAL A 394 -5.42 -12.32 -12.04
CA VAL A 394 -4.08 -11.73 -11.88
C VAL A 394 -3.24 -11.81 -13.16
N ASP A 395 -3.39 -12.88 -13.95
CA ASP A 395 -2.54 -13.12 -15.14
C ASP A 395 -2.98 -12.35 -16.40
N ASP A 396 -4.27 -12.02 -16.54
CA ASP A 396 -4.83 -11.30 -17.70
C ASP A 396 -5.33 -9.88 -17.35
N TYR A 397 -5.19 -9.47 -16.08
CA TYR A 397 -5.63 -8.19 -15.51
C TYR A 397 -7.15 -7.90 -15.63
N ARG A 398 -7.98 -8.89 -16.01
CA ARG A 398 -9.40 -8.67 -16.34
C ARG A 398 -10.29 -8.63 -15.11
N LEU A 399 -11.13 -7.60 -15.02
CA LEU A 399 -12.23 -7.52 -14.07
C LEU A 399 -13.23 -8.67 -14.34
N ARG A 400 -13.50 -9.48 -13.32
CA ARG A 400 -14.39 -10.66 -13.39
C ARG A 400 -15.72 -10.44 -12.65
N HIS A 401 -15.69 -9.71 -11.53
CA HIS A 401 -16.87 -9.43 -10.71
C HIS A 401 -16.82 -8.01 -10.14
N THR A 402 -17.99 -7.36 -10.07
CA THR A 402 -18.22 -6.13 -9.28
C THR A 402 -19.38 -6.43 -8.33
N LEU A 403 -19.11 -6.35 -7.03
CA LEU A 403 -20.03 -6.65 -5.94
C LEU A 403 -20.61 -5.33 -5.42
N THR A 404 -21.77 -4.94 -5.96
CA THR A 404 -22.49 -3.71 -5.61
C THR A 404 -23.65 -3.99 -4.66
N GLY A 405 -23.88 -3.12 -3.67
CA GLY A 405 -25.04 -3.26 -2.77
C GLY A 405 -24.80 -2.81 -1.32
N HIS A 406 -23.61 -2.30 -0.99
CA HIS A 406 -23.41 -1.43 0.18
C HIS A 406 -23.91 -0.01 -0.12
N SER A 407 -24.31 0.73 0.91
CA SER A 407 -24.74 2.14 0.82
C SER A 407 -23.68 3.12 1.36
N GLY A 408 -22.45 2.64 1.53
CA GLY A 408 -21.31 3.42 2.00
C GLY A 408 -19.99 2.72 1.70
N LYS A 409 -18.88 3.44 1.92
CA LYS A 409 -17.49 3.01 1.64
C LYS A 409 -17.25 1.59 2.14
N VAL A 410 -16.87 0.67 1.25
CA VAL A 410 -16.42 -0.67 1.68
C VAL A 410 -15.00 -0.51 2.19
N LEU A 411 -14.74 -0.88 3.43
CA LEU A 411 -13.43 -0.65 4.07
C LEU A 411 -12.56 -1.92 4.06
N SER A 412 -13.18 -3.11 4.08
CA SER A 412 -12.47 -4.37 3.91
C SER A 412 -13.33 -5.42 3.22
N ALA A 413 -12.72 -6.24 2.37
CA ALA A 413 -13.34 -7.41 1.75
C ALA A 413 -12.39 -8.60 1.78
N ARG A 414 -12.94 -9.81 1.98
CA ARG A 414 -12.20 -11.05 2.24
C ARG A 414 -12.79 -12.25 1.51
N PHE A 415 -11.94 -13.14 1.02
CA PHE A 415 -12.35 -14.48 0.65
C PHE A 415 -12.61 -15.32 1.91
N LEU A 416 -13.66 -16.15 1.89
CA LEU A 416 -13.74 -17.31 2.78
C LEU A 416 -12.83 -18.41 2.24
N LEU A 417 -12.39 -19.34 3.09
CA LEU A 417 -11.37 -20.36 2.75
C LEU A 417 -11.81 -21.36 1.67
N ASP A 418 -13.06 -21.31 1.22
CA ASP A 418 -13.56 -22.05 0.06
C ASP A 418 -13.32 -21.35 -1.30
N ASN A 419 -12.80 -20.11 -1.29
CA ASN A 419 -12.62 -19.17 -2.42
C ASN A 419 -13.86 -18.93 -3.31
N SER A 420 -15.02 -19.49 -2.96
CA SER A 420 -16.28 -19.35 -3.70
C SER A 420 -17.20 -18.30 -3.09
N ARG A 421 -16.94 -17.92 -1.82
CA ARG A 421 -17.66 -16.88 -1.08
C ARG A 421 -16.74 -15.75 -0.64
N ILE A 422 -17.30 -14.55 -0.53
CA ILE A 422 -16.62 -13.34 -0.04
C ILE A 422 -17.45 -12.70 1.08
N VAL A 423 -16.77 -12.10 2.06
CA VAL A 423 -17.39 -11.19 3.04
C VAL A 423 -16.84 -9.78 2.84
N SER A 424 -17.71 -8.78 2.77
CA SER A 424 -17.33 -7.36 2.78
C SER A 424 -17.91 -6.62 3.99
N GLY A 425 -17.17 -5.65 4.50
CA GLY A 425 -17.58 -4.78 5.60
C GLY A 425 -17.49 -3.31 5.20
N SER A 426 -18.48 -2.53 5.61
CA SER A 426 -18.65 -1.15 5.16
C SER A 426 -18.88 -0.16 6.30
N TYR A 427 -18.60 1.10 5.98
CA TYR A 427 -19.02 2.28 6.73
C TYR A 427 -20.54 2.39 6.88
N ASP A 428 -21.33 1.71 6.03
CA ASP A 428 -22.80 1.61 6.18
C ASP A 428 -23.27 0.80 7.42
N ARG A 429 -22.31 0.24 8.17
CA ARG A 429 -22.50 -0.59 9.39
C ARG A 429 -23.07 -1.98 9.10
N THR A 430 -22.98 -2.46 7.87
CA THR A 430 -23.32 -3.83 7.49
C THR A 430 -22.09 -4.66 7.11
N LEU A 431 -22.22 -5.97 7.33
CA LEU A 431 -21.43 -6.99 6.65
C LEU A 431 -22.29 -7.61 5.54
N LYS A 432 -21.68 -7.99 4.42
CA LYS A 432 -22.35 -8.70 3.32
C LYS A 432 -21.59 -9.95 2.93
N LEU A 433 -22.30 -11.07 2.84
CA LEU A 433 -21.81 -12.36 2.35
C LEU A 433 -22.26 -12.53 0.90
N TRP A 434 -21.31 -12.81 0.01
CA TRP A 434 -21.50 -12.96 -1.43
C TRP A 434 -21.12 -14.38 -1.87
N ASP A 435 -21.82 -14.93 -2.85
CA ASP A 435 -21.37 -16.11 -3.60
C ASP A 435 -20.97 -15.70 -5.02
N LEU A 436 -19.78 -16.13 -5.44
CA LEU A 436 -19.20 -15.81 -6.74
C LEU A 436 -19.76 -16.69 -7.88
N ARG A 437 -20.35 -17.85 -7.55
CA ARG A 437 -20.97 -18.75 -8.54
C ARG A 437 -22.30 -18.17 -9.03
N SER A 438 -23.19 -17.82 -8.10
CA SER A 438 -24.47 -17.15 -8.40
C SER A 438 -24.36 -15.63 -8.61
N LYS A 439 -23.25 -15.02 -8.17
CA LYS A 439 -22.95 -13.57 -8.28
C LYS A 439 -23.92 -12.66 -7.50
N VAL A 440 -24.49 -13.14 -6.39
CA VAL A 440 -25.41 -12.36 -5.54
C VAL A 440 -24.89 -12.16 -4.11
N CYS A 441 -25.39 -11.11 -3.46
CA CYS A 441 -25.34 -10.99 -2.01
C CYS A 441 -26.33 -12.01 -1.40
N MET A 442 -25.81 -13.06 -0.76
CA MET A 442 -26.63 -14.08 -0.09
C MET A 442 -27.20 -13.57 1.24
N LYS A 443 -26.43 -12.78 2.00
CA LYS A 443 -26.86 -12.24 3.29
C LYS A 443 -26.29 -10.83 3.51
N THR A 444 -27.13 -9.92 4.01
CA THR A 444 -26.70 -8.66 4.63
C THR A 444 -26.93 -8.78 6.13
N VAL A 445 -25.97 -8.38 6.94
CA VAL A 445 -26.00 -8.46 8.41
C VAL A 445 -25.72 -7.07 8.98
N PHE A 446 -26.58 -6.56 9.85
CA PHE A 446 -26.32 -5.30 10.55
C PHE A 446 -25.38 -5.54 11.73
N ALA A 447 -24.25 -4.82 11.75
CA ALA A 447 -23.17 -5.02 12.71
C ALA A 447 -23.07 -3.90 13.77
N GLY A 448 -24.09 -3.05 13.88
CA GLY A 448 -24.17 -1.94 14.84
C GLY A 448 -23.31 -0.72 14.49
N SER A 449 -22.08 -0.94 14.02
CA SER A 449 -21.05 0.08 13.81
C SER A 449 -20.22 -0.16 12.54
N SER A 450 -19.55 0.89 12.05
CA SER A 450 -18.69 0.84 10.85
C SER A 450 -17.69 -0.29 11.00
N CYS A 451 -17.65 -1.20 10.02
CA CYS A 451 -16.67 -2.27 9.96
C CYS A 451 -15.44 -1.77 9.22
N ASN A 452 -14.30 -1.71 9.91
CA ASN A 452 -13.07 -1.11 9.40
C ASN A 452 -12.13 -2.17 8.78
N ASP A 453 -12.04 -3.37 9.39
CA ASP A 453 -11.32 -4.51 8.80
C ASP A 453 -11.95 -5.87 9.19
N ILE A 454 -11.65 -6.91 8.42
CA ILE A 454 -12.15 -8.28 8.56
C ILE A 454 -10.98 -9.28 8.48
N VAL A 455 -11.08 -10.38 9.22
CA VAL A 455 -10.35 -11.63 8.96
C VAL A 455 -11.29 -12.83 9.01
N CYS A 456 -10.91 -13.96 8.40
CA CYS A 456 -11.74 -15.15 8.30
C CYS A 456 -10.94 -16.43 8.63
N THR A 457 -11.59 -17.37 9.30
CA THR A 457 -11.18 -18.78 9.42
C THR A 457 -12.20 -19.66 8.69
N GLU A 458 -12.08 -20.98 8.77
CA GLU A 458 -13.06 -21.92 8.19
C GLU A 458 -14.47 -21.79 8.79
N GLN A 459 -14.57 -21.31 10.03
CA GLN A 459 -15.79 -21.37 10.85
C GLN A 459 -16.24 -19.98 11.34
N CYS A 460 -15.32 -19.00 11.43
CA CYS A 460 -15.60 -17.69 12.00
C CYS A 460 -15.14 -16.55 11.08
N VAL A 461 -15.99 -15.53 10.95
CA VAL A 461 -15.62 -14.20 10.44
C VAL A 461 -15.40 -13.30 11.64
N MET A 462 -14.29 -12.57 11.68
CA MET A 462 -14.02 -11.56 12.71
C MET A 462 -13.99 -10.18 12.08
N SER A 463 -14.79 -9.26 12.59
CA SER A 463 -14.88 -7.87 12.10
C SER A 463 -14.50 -6.88 13.19
N GLY A 464 -13.58 -5.96 12.87
CA GLY A 464 -13.13 -4.88 13.74
C GLY A 464 -13.90 -3.60 13.46
N HIS A 465 -14.41 -2.95 14.51
CA HIS A 465 -15.37 -1.84 14.36
C HIS A 465 -14.93 -0.51 14.97
N PHE A 466 -15.60 0.55 14.51
CA PHE A 466 -15.44 1.91 15.04
C PHE A 466 -15.90 2.03 16.50
N ASP A 467 -16.85 1.21 16.96
CA ASP A 467 -17.34 1.18 18.36
C ASP A 467 -16.45 0.34 19.30
N LYS A 468 -15.13 0.32 19.03
CA LYS A 468 -14.09 -0.35 19.81
C LYS A 468 -14.18 -1.89 19.89
N LYS A 469 -15.14 -2.50 19.23
CA LYS A 469 -15.44 -3.93 19.37
C LYS A 469 -14.90 -4.76 18.20
N VAL A 470 -14.42 -5.95 18.51
CA VAL A 470 -14.18 -7.04 17.56
C VAL A 470 -15.33 -8.04 17.70
N ARG A 471 -16.06 -8.31 16.61
CA ARG A 471 -17.21 -9.21 16.60
C ARG A 471 -16.88 -10.49 15.86
N PHE A 472 -17.25 -11.61 16.46
CA PHE A 472 -16.99 -12.96 15.98
C PHE A 472 -18.31 -13.55 15.50
N TRP A 473 -18.39 -13.86 14.21
CA TRP A 473 -19.60 -14.33 13.54
C TRP A 473 -19.37 -15.76 13.06
N ASP A 474 -20.16 -16.71 13.56
CA ASP A 474 -20.07 -18.09 13.12
C ASP A 474 -20.71 -18.25 11.72
N ILE A 475 -19.99 -18.88 10.79
CA ILE A 475 -20.38 -19.00 9.37
C ILE A 475 -21.54 -19.99 9.17
N ARG A 476 -21.85 -20.84 10.17
CA ARG A 476 -22.90 -21.87 10.16
C ARG A 476 -24.11 -21.46 11.00
N ALA A 477 -23.89 -20.92 12.20
CA ALA A 477 -24.95 -20.39 13.07
C ALA A 477 -25.39 -18.98 12.66
N GLU A 478 -24.61 -18.31 11.80
CA GLU A 478 -24.98 -17.11 11.05
C GLU A 478 -25.29 -15.87 11.91
N SER A 479 -24.75 -15.87 13.14
CA SER A 479 -24.99 -14.92 14.24
C SER A 479 -23.67 -14.51 14.93
N ILE A 480 -23.71 -13.50 15.80
CA ILE A 480 -22.58 -13.16 16.68
C ILE A 480 -22.47 -14.26 17.76
N VAL A 481 -21.30 -14.87 17.88
CA VAL A 481 -20.99 -15.87 18.92
C VAL A 481 -20.07 -15.32 20.02
N HIS A 482 -19.29 -14.28 19.74
CA HIS A 482 -18.47 -13.58 20.72
C HIS A 482 -18.26 -12.11 20.32
N GLU A 483 -18.07 -11.23 21.31
CA GLU A 483 -17.72 -9.83 21.15
C GLU A 483 -16.63 -9.47 22.17
N LEU A 484 -15.54 -8.86 21.68
CA LEU A 484 -14.41 -8.41 22.49
C LEU A 484 -14.31 -6.89 22.39
N GLU A 485 -14.30 -6.20 23.53
CA GLU A 485 -14.22 -4.73 23.60
C GLU A 485 -12.79 -4.26 23.91
N LEU A 486 -12.29 -3.30 23.12
CA LEU A 486 -11.00 -2.64 23.29
C LEU A 486 -11.20 -1.22 23.86
N LEU A 487 -10.12 -0.52 24.24
CA LEU A 487 -10.24 0.82 24.82
C LEU A 487 -10.36 1.89 23.73
N GLY A 488 -9.90 1.60 22.51
CA GLY A 488 -9.95 2.46 21.33
C GLY A 488 -10.63 1.80 20.13
N ARG A 489 -11.01 2.60 19.12
CA ARG A 489 -11.65 2.08 17.89
C ARG A 489 -10.69 1.13 17.16
N VAL A 490 -11.18 0.00 16.65
CA VAL A 490 -10.36 -0.97 15.92
C VAL A 490 -10.01 -0.41 14.55
N THR A 491 -8.74 -0.48 14.15
CA THR A 491 -8.27 -0.01 12.83
C THR A 491 -7.95 -1.16 11.88
N SER A 492 -7.34 -2.22 12.40
CA SER A 492 -6.94 -3.40 11.63
C SER A 492 -6.99 -4.65 12.49
N LEU A 493 -7.19 -5.78 11.82
CA LEU A 493 -7.06 -7.12 12.38
C LEU A 493 -6.07 -7.90 11.53
N ASP A 494 -5.34 -8.88 12.06
CA ASP A 494 -4.68 -9.89 11.22
C ASP A 494 -4.61 -11.24 11.92
N LEU A 495 -4.39 -12.31 11.16
CA LEU A 495 -4.21 -13.66 11.72
C LEU A 495 -2.75 -14.08 11.64
N ASN A 496 -2.33 -14.94 12.57
CA ASN A 496 -1.08 -15.68 12.41
C ASN A 496 -1.24 -16.76 11.31
N HIS A 497 -0.12 -17.37 10.90
CA HIS A 497 -0.09 -18.33 9.78
C HIS A 497 -1.01 -19.54 9.98
N ASP A 498 -1.09 -20.07 11.21
CA ASP A 498 -1.97 -21.20 11.57
C ASP A 498 -3.43 -20.80 11.90
N ARG A 499 -3.73 -19.50 11.91
CA ARG A 499 -5.04 -18.90 12.24
C ARG A 499 -5.59 -19.26 13.63
N THR A 500 -4.73 -19.60 14.59
CA THR A 500 -5.10 -19.83 16.00
C THR A 500 -4.99 -18.58 16.87
N GLU A 501 -4.33 -17.52 16.40
CA GLU A 501 -4.21 -16.25 17.12
C GLU A 501 -4.56 -15.05 16.22
N LEU A 502 -5.19 -14.05 16.84
CA LEU A 502 -5.63 -12.79 16.24
C LEU A 502 -4.78 -11.63 16.76
N LEU A 503 -4.17 -10.90 15.83
CA LEU A 503 -3.59 -9.59 16.07
C LEU A 503 -4.69 -8.54 15.90
N SER A 504 -4.89 -7.66 16.88
CA SER A 504 -5.84 -6.54 16.79
C SER A 504 -5.18 -5.23 17.16
N CYS A 505 -5.41 -4.19 16.36
CA CYS A 505 -4.87 -2.85 16.59
C CYS A 505 -5.98 -1.82 16.74
N SER A 506 -5.80 -0.90 17.69
CA SER A 506 -6.82 0.06 18.07
C SER A 506 -6.22 1.44 18.37
N ARG A 507 -7.07 2.48 18.30
CA ARG A 507 -6.70 3.89 18.60
C ARG A 507 -6.71 4.20 20.10
N ASP A 508 -6.29 3.23 20.90
CA ASP A 508 -5.89 3.31 22.31
C ASP A 508 -4.39 3.10 22.46
N ASP A 509 -3.65 3.18 21.36
CA ASP A 509 -2.19 3.08 21.29
C ASP A 509 -1.65 1.68 21.66
N LEU A 510 -2.54 0.68 21.62
CA LEU A 510 -2.29 -0.74 21.90
C LEU A 510 -2.33 -1.62 20.65
N VAL A 511 -1.48 -2.66 20.66
CA VAL A 511 -1.57 -3.84 19.79
C VAL A 511 -1.77 -5.06 20.68
N LYS A 512 -2.78 -5.88 20.40
CA LYS A 512 -3.10 -7.07 21.22
C LYS A 512 -3.03 -8.36 20.41
N ILE A 513 -2.50 -9.41 21.04
CA ILE A 513 -2.53 -10.79 20.56
C ILE A 513 -3.59 -11.54 21.37
N ILE A 514 -4.50 -12.24 20.70
CA ILE A 514 -5.64 -12.96 21.28
C ILE A 514 -5.61 -14.42 20.80
N ASP A 515 -5.57 -15.39 21.70
CA ASP A 515 -5.78 -16.82 21.34
C ASP A 515 -7.27 -17.03 21.03
N LEU A 516 -7.57 -17.52 19.82
CA LEU A 516 -8.92 -17.67 19.27
C LEU A 516 -9.70 -18.88 19.79
N ARG A 517 -9.03 -19.80 20.47
CA ARG A 517 -9.61 -21.00 21.08
C ARG A 517 -9.96 -20.74 22.55
N SER A 518 -9.22 -19.88 23.25
CA SER A 518 -9.56 -19.43 24.61
C SER A 518 -10.23 -18.04 24.68
N ASN A 519 -10.33 -17.32 23.55
CA ASN A 519 -10.81 -15.93 23.46
C ASN A 519 -10.13 -15.00 24.49
N ALA A 520 -8.83 -15.16 24.69
CA ALA A 520 -8.07 -14.48 25.74
C ALA A 520 -6.90 -13.69 25.16
N VAL A 521 -6.74 -12.44 25.60
CA VAL A 521 -5.56 -11.62 25.29
C VAL A 521 -4.32 -12.27 25.90
N ARG A 522 -3.40 -12.76 25.07
CA ARG A 522 -2.11 -13.32 25.51
C ARG A 522 -1.08 -12.26 25.78
N GLN A 523 -1.03 -11.23 24.92
CA GLN A 523 -0.04 -10.16 24.99
C GLN A 523 -0.70 -8.85 24.60
N THR A 524 -0.25 -7.76 25.21
CA THR A 524 -0.58 -6.38 24.83
C THR A 524 0.75 -5.65 24.72
N PHE A 525 0.99 -5.01 23.59
CA PHE A 525 2.08 -4.08 23.36
C PHE A 525 1.51 -2.67 23.42
N GLU A 526 2.21 -1.77 24.11
CA GLU A 526 1.86 -0.36 24.26
C GLU A 526 2.92 0.49 23.56
N CYS A 527 2.51 1.39 22.67
CA CYS A 527 3.42 2.26 21.96
C CYS A 527 3.77 3.49 22.82
N VAL A 528 4.75 3.34 23.72
CA VAL A 528 5.21 4.41 24.63
C VAL A 528 6.00 5.48 23.86
N ALA A 529 5.29 6.28 23.06
CA ALA A 529 5.83 7.36 22.25
C ALA A 529 4.83 8.52 22.15
N HIS A 530 5.15 9.66 22.77
CA HIS A 530 4.32 10.87 22.76
C HIS A 530 4.25 11.61 21.41
N THR A 531 4.52 10.94 20.27
CA THR A 531 4.43 11.53 18.93
C THR A 531 3.72 10.58 17.96
N PHE A 532 2.72 11.11 17.24
CA PHE A 532 1.78 10.38 16.38
C PHE A 532 2.41 9.63 15.18
N SER A 533 3.72 9.74 14.93
CA SER A 533 4.39 9.08 13.80
C SER A 533 5.00 7.70 14.14
N LEU A 534 5.25 7.38 15.42
CA LEU A 534 5.95 6.14 15.79
C LEU A 534 5.07 4.86 15.71
N TYR A 535 3.74 5.02 15.72
CA TYR A 535 2.75 3.93 15.66
C TYR A 535 2.94 2.97 14.48
N ILE A 536 3.29 3.50 13.31
CA ILE A 536 3.47 2.71 12.08
C ILE A 536 4.70 1.79 12.22
N ILE A 537 5.77 2.30 12.82
CA ILE A 537 7.01 1.56 13.06
C ILE A 537 6.78 0.45 14.09
N VAL A 538 6.13 0.76 15.22
CA VAL A 538 5.83 -0.23 16.26
C VAL A 538 4.90 -1.32 15.76
N TYR A 539 3.83 -0.99 15.01
CA TYR A 539 2.94 -1.98 14.40
C TYR A 539 3.67 -2.93 13.45
N LEU A 540 4.59 -2.41 12.62
CA LEU A 540 5.32 -3.22 11.63
C LEU A 540 6.48 -4.02 12.24
N LEU A 541 7.08 -3.55 13.34
CA LEU A 541 7.94 -4.37 14.18
C LEU A 541 7.15 -5.48 14.90
N CYS A 542 5.96 -5.20 15.45
CA CYS A 542 5.10 -6.23 16.02
C CYS A 542 4.69 -7.29 14.98
N ILE A 543 4.38 -6.90 13.74
CA ILE A 543 4.13 -7.83 12.62
C ILE A 543 5.39 -8.65 12.27
N ALA A 544 6.58 -8.03 12.23
CA ALA A 544 7.81 -8.76 11.97
C ALA A 544 8.15 -9.76 13.11
N LEU A 545 7.85 -9.43 14.36
CA LEU A 545 8.00 -10.32 15.52
C LEU A 545 6.95 -11.46 15.51
N TRP A 546 5.70 -11.15 15.16
CA TRP A 546 4.57 -12.08 14.99
C TRP A 546 4.89 -13.22 14.03
N TYR A 547 5.52 -12.91 12.89
CA TYR A 547 5.97 -13.92 11.92
C TYR A 547 7.34 -14.55 12.21
N SER A 548 8.08 -14.13 13.25
CA SER A 548 9.42 -14.65 13.59
C SER A 548 9.55 -15.32 14.96
N ASN A 549 8.52 -15.32 15.81
CA ASN A 549 8.51 -15.95 17.14
C ASN A 549 9.56 -15.40 18.16
N LEU A 550 10.13 -14.22 17.89
CA LEU A 550 11.11 -13.59 18.77
C LEU A 550 10.47 -12.89 19.98
N LYS A 551 11.07 -13.04 21.16
CA LYS A 551 10.62 -12.43 22.42
C LYS A 551 11.57 -11.33 22.87
N CYS A 552 10.99 -10.15 23.15
CA CYS A 552 11.63 -8.93 23.67
C CYS A 552 12.64 -8.23 22.75
N ILE A 553 12.56 -6.89 22.68
CA ILE A 553 13.63 -5.92 22.35
C ILE A 553 13.06 -4.49 22.55
N GLU A 554 13.87 -3.56 23.03
CA GLU A 554 13.52 -2.13 23.10
C GLU A 554 13.70 -1.42 21.74
N ILE A 555 12.91 -0.39 21.46
CA ILE A 555 12.89 0.30 20.16
C ILE A 555 13.09 1.81 20.34
N SER A 556 14.11 2.36 19.69
CA SER A 556 14.33 3.80 19.52
C SER A 556 14.27 4.15 18.03
N CYS A 557 13.49 5.16 17.63
CA CYS A 557 13.33 5.52 16.21
C CYS A 557 13.13 7.03 15.98
N LEU A 558 13.45 7.48 14.77
CA LEU A 558 13.48 8.88 14.36
C LEU A 558 12.27 9.28 13.49
N TYR A 559 12.12 10.59 13.31
CA TYR A 559 10.95 11.29 12.76
C TYR A 559 10.77 11.13 11.24
N TYR A 560 9.51 11.06 10.76
CA TYR A 560 8.94 11.96 9.72
C TYR A 560 7.39 11.79 9.66
N SER A 561 6.69 12.68 8.93
CA SER A 561 5.25 12.95 9.12
C SER A 561 4.28 12.36 8.08
N GLY A 562 3.11 11.87 8.52
CA GLY A 562 1.95 11.46 7.70
C GLY A 562 1.04 10.48 8.45
N LEU A 563 -0.29 10.50 8.25
CA LEU A 563 -1.25 9.81 9.14
C LEU A 563 -2.46 9.13 8.44
N SER A 564 -2.35 7.84 8.12
CA SER A 564 -3.43 6.83 8.28
C SER A 564 -2.95 5.44 7.87
N ALA A 565 -2.71 4.51 8.81
CA ALA A 565 -2.11 3.21 8.49
C ALA A 565 -3.02 2.00 8.74
N VAL A 566 -3.19 1.16 7.72
CA VAL A 566 -3.60 -0.25 7.80
C VAL A 566 -2.70 -1.02 6.83
N LEU A 567 -1.87 -1.93 7.33
CA LEU A 567 -0.84 -2.58 6.53
C LEU A 567 -0.81 -4.09 6.84
N LYS A 568 -1.47 -4.86 5.98
CA LYS A 568 -1.84 -6.25 6.23
C LYS A 568 -0.91 -7.23 5.52
N VAL A 569 0.21 -7.52 6.20
CA VAL A 569 1.29 -8.36 5.70
C VAL A 569 0.91 -9.84 5.83
N SER A 570 0.53 -10.47 4.72
CA SER A 570 0.39 -11.93 4.65
C SER A 570 1.70 -12.58 4.19
N SER A 571 2.22 -13.53 4.96
CA SER A 571 3.41 -14.32 4.63
C SER A 571 3.22 -15.30 3.47
N VAL A 572 4.28 -15.60 2.70
CA VAL A 572 4.83 -16.96 2.50
C VAL A 572 6.15 -16.91 1.71
N VAL A 573 7.03 -17.90 1.92
CA VAL A 573 8.37 -18.05 1.30
C VAL A 573 8.28 -18.79 -0.04
N GLN A 574 9.16 -18.47 -1.01
CA GLN A 574 9.31 -19.21 -2.26
C GLN A 574 10.75 -19.72 -2.46
N THR A 575 10.89 -20.90 -3.06
CA THR A 575 12.17 -21.59 -3.34
C THR A 575 12.56 -21.54 -4.82
N SER A 576 13.84 -21.75 -5.13
CA SER A 576 14.38 -21.82 -6.49
C SER A 576 15.42 -22.96 -6.65
N PRO A 577 15.79 -23.36 -7.88
CA PRO A 577 16.15 -24.76 -8.16
C PRO A 577 17.65 -25.05 -8.33
N GLY A 578 18.08 -26.32 -8.22
CA GLY A 578 19.34 -26.72 -8.88
C GLY A 578 20.15 -27.95 -8.47
N SER A 579 19.70 -28.87 -7.61
CA SER A 579 20.53 -30.05 -7.23
C SER A 579 19.77 -31.38 -7.36
N ARG A 580 20.34 -32.36 -8.08
CA ARG A 580 19.80 -33.73 -8.19
C ARG A 580 20.44 -34.67 -7.18
N SER A 581 19.72 -35.01 -6.12
CA SER A 581 19.90 -36.24 -5.35
C SER A 581 18.53 -36.72 -4.86
N VAL A 582 18.37 -38.03 -4.66
CA VAL A 582 17.08 -38.65 -4.35
C VAL A 582 17.15 -39.32 -2.99
N LEU A 583 16.35 -38.84 -2.01
CA LEU A 583 15.57 -39.64 -1.06
C LEU A 583 14.79 -38.76 -0.07
N MET A 584 13.66 -39.29 0.41
CA MET A 584 12.83 -38.89 1.57
C MET A 584 12.86 -37.43 2.07
N GLY A 585 11.88 -36.64 1.62
CA GLY A 585 10.68 -36.51 2.45
C GLY A 585 10.73 -35.64 3.72
N GLY A 586 11.52 -34.57 3.78
CA GLY A 586 11.34 -33.54 4.81
C GLY A 586 12.41 -32.45 4.80
N MET A 587 12.03 -31.18 4.62
CA MET A 587 12.93 -30.04 4.76
C MET A 587 12.20 -28.79 5.26
N TRP A 588 12.96 -27.88 5.88
CA TRP A 588 12.48 -26.85 6.81
C TRP A 588 12.93 -25.43 6.42
N ARG A 589 12.25 -24.43 7.02
CA ARG A 589 12.79 -23.11 7.46
C ARG A 589 12.95 -21.98 6.39
N PRO A 590 13.04 -20.69 6.80
CA PRO A 590 12.20 -19.63 6.21
C PRO A 590 12.96 -18.31 5.87
N VAL A 591 12.25 -17.18 5.67
CA VAL A 591 12.63 -15.79 6.08
C VAL A 591 11.47 -14.79 5.79
N LEU A 592 11.47 -13.62 6.43
CA LEU A 592 10.45 -12.55 6.30
C LEU A 592 10.75 -11.50 5.20
N GLN A 593 9.71 -10.79 4.76
CA GLN A 593 9.78 -9.46 4.12
C GLN A 593 8.66 -8.55 4.65
N THR A 594 8.91 -7.23 4.70
CA THR A 594 7.97 -6.21 5.18
C THR A 594 7.94 -5.04 4.18
N ALA A 595 6.75 -4.60 3.78
CA ALA A 595 6.55 -3.42 2.93
C ALA A 595 6.05 -2.23 3.77
N PHE A 596 6.42 -1.01 3.39
CA PHE A 596 6.06 0.23 4.07
C PHE A 596 5.51 1.22 3.04
N CYS A 597 4.43 1.94 3.38
CA CYS A 597 3.90 3.05 2.60
C CYS A 597 3.52 4.20 3.54
N THR A 598 3.72 5.44 3.09
CA THR A 598 3.36 6.67 3.80
C THR A 598 2.11 7.29 3.20
N PHE A 599 1.36 8.05 4.01
CA PHE A 599 0.02 8.52 3.66
C PHE A 599 -0.19 10.00 3.94
N GLY A 600 -0.83 10.66 2.97
CA GLY A 600 -1.45 11.97 3.12
C GLY A 600 -2.70 11.93 4.00
N THR A 601 -3.53 12.96 3.90
CA THR A 601 -4.68 13.18 4.79
C THR A 601 -5.85 13.85 4.08
N PHE A 602 -7.06 13.37 4.38
CA PHE A 602 -8.27 14.17 4.54
C PHE A 602 -9.12 13.61 5.70
#